data_AF-G2NNT3-F1
#
_entry.id   AF-G2NNT3-F1
#
_cell.length_a   1.000
_cell.length_b   1.000
_cell.length_c   1.000
_cell.angle_alpha   90.00
_cell.angle_beta   90.00
_cell.angle_gamma   90.00
#
_symmetry.space_group_name_H-M   'P 1'
#
loop_
_entity.id
_entity.type
_entity.pdbx_description
1 polymer ?
#
loop_
_entity_poly.entity_id
_entity_poly.type
_entity_poly.pdbx_seq_one_letter_code
_entity_poly.pdbx_strand_id
1 'polypeptide(L)'
;MAGPVLRQGAPDRQAATEGGPQPGTARQAESLQRRRQRARQPKPRKRLHQPSCRMNDAEYQRFTDAAAQCQMTNAAFLAYAVDKAARDLTRTAAEIATEREVLDEVFAARRHLGRIHGLFNQVAKALNSGGTPPTPCSPTGTVAARHDPSNP
;
A
#
# COMPACT_ATOMS: atom_id res chain seq x y z
N MET A 1 -2.36 39.69 22.36
CA MET A 1 -2.27 39.15 23.73
C MET A 1 -0.91 38.51 23.89
N ALA A 2 0.08 39.29 24.36
CA ALA A 2 1.44 38.84 24.60
C ALA A 2 1.90 39.42 25.93
N GLY A 3 2.44 38.58 26.80
CA GLY A 3 3.01 38.97 28.09
C GLY A 3 3.80 37.81 28.67
N PRO A 4 5.14 37.90 28.76
CA PRO A 4 6.00 36.88 29.35
C PRO A 4 6.62 37.35 30.68
N VAL A 5 7.38 36.45 31.33
CA VAL A 5 8.46 36.72 32.34
C VAL A 5 7.99 37.16 33.74
N LEU A 6 8.52 36.78 34.92
CA LEU A 6 9.34 35.70 35.51
C LEU A 6 9.62 36.14 36.99
N ARG A 7 9.57 35.20 37.95
CA ARG A 7 10.20 35.21 39.31
C ARG A 7 9.73 36.34 40.28
N GLN A 8 9.89 36.31 41.61
CA GLN A 8 10.80 35.62 42.52
C GLN A 8 10.25 35.79 43.95
N GLY A 9 10.35 34.77 44.79
CA GLY A 9 10.04 34.89 46.22
C GLY A 9 10.29 33.58 46.96
N ALA A 10 11.46 33.48 47.57
CA ALA A 10 11.82 32.48 48.57
C ALA A 10 12.61 33.24 49.66
N PRO A 11 12.86 32.67 50.86
CA PRO A 11 12.10 31.72 51.67
C PRO A 11 11.89 32.26 53.11
N ASP A 12 10.93 31.76 53.90
CA ASP A 12 10.97 31.96 55.36
C ASP A 12 10.68 30.67 56.15
N ARG A 13 11.80 30.01 56.45
CA ARG A 13 12.25 29.53 57.75
C ARG A 13 11.21 29.24 58.86
N GLN A 14 10.96 27.94 59.03
CA GLN A 14 11.00 27.16 60.29
C GLN A 14 10.03 27.51 61.44
N ALA A 15 9.18 26.54 61.79
CA ALA A 15 9.06 26.02 63.16
C ALA A 15 8.60 24.55 63.13
N ALA A 16 9.38 23.72 63.83
CA ALA A 16 9.18 22.28 64.02
C ALA A 16 7.87 21.99 64.77
N THR A 17 7.20 20.87 64.53
CA THR A 17 7.37 19.57 65.20
C THR A 17 6.31 18.66 64.51
N GLU A 18 6.48 17.37 64.24
CA GLU A 18 6.50 16.26 65.18
C GLU A 18 6.78 15.01 64.31
N GLY A 19 7.79 14.22 64.68
CA GLY A 19 8.03 12.93 64.03
C GLY A 19 6.99 11.91 64.50
N GLY A 20 6.25 11.32 63.55
CA GLY A 20 5.42 10.14 63.77
C GLY A 20 5.81 9.03 62.78
N PRO A 21 5.73 7.74 63.16
CA PRO A 21 6.53 6.66 62.57
C PRO A 21 5.99 6.23 61.19
N GLN A 22 6.89 6.02 60.22
CA GLN A 22 6.56 5.17 59.07
C GLN A 22 6.63 3.69 59.49
N PRO A 23 5.58 2.91 59.20
CA PRO A 23 5.80 1.53 58.86
C PRO A 23 5.09 1.17 57.55
N GLY A 24 5.69 0.26 56.81
CA GLY A 24 4.93 -0.56 55.87
C GLY A 24 5.44 -0.53 54.45
N THR A 25 6.63 -1.09 54.27
CA THR A 25 7.26 -1.62 53.05
C THR A 25 6.41 -2.70 52.32
N ALA A 26 5.08 -2.64 52.37
CA ALA A 26 4.17 -3.64 51.79
C ALA A 26 3.64 -3.25 50.40
N ARG A 27 3.47 -1.96 50.09
CA ARG A 27 2.94 -1.53 48.78
C ARG A 27 3.95 -1.56 47.63
N GLN A 28 5.26 -1.69 47.91
CA GLN A 28 6.29 -1.81 46.88
C GLN A 28 6.65 -3.25 46.55
N ALA A 29 6.26 -4.23 47.38
CA ALA A 29 6.59 -5.64 47.16
C ALA A 29 5.72 -6.29 46.05
N GLU A 30 4.48 -5.83 45.85
CA GLU A 30 3.57 -6.42 44.85
C GLU A 30 3.84 -5.96 43.41
N SER A 31 4.39 -4.76 43.22
CA SER A 31 4.72 -4.24 41.87
C SER A 31 5.99 -4.87 41.28
N LEU A 32 6.84 -5.47 42.12
CA LEU A 32 8.09 -6.11 41.70
C LEU A 32 7.90 -7.58 41.26
N GLN A 33 6.76 -8.21 41.58
CA GLN A 33 6.55 -9.64 41.30
C GLN A 33 5.94 -9.96 39.93
N ARG A 34 5.40 -8.99 39.19
CA ARG A 34 4.66 -9.24 37.92
C ARG A 34 5.37 -8.88 36.62
N ARG A 35 6.68 -8.65 36.67
CA ARG A 35 7.54 -8.72 35.47
C ARG A 35 8.68 -9.68 35.76
N ARG A 36 8.39 -10.98 35.72
CA ARG A 36 9.40 -11.95 35.26
C ARG A 36 9.83 -11.47 33.89
N GLN A 37 10.94 -10.72 33.86
CA GLN A 37 11.55 -10.25 32.63
C GLN A 37 11.72 -11.48 31.76
N ARG A 38 11.00 -11.56 30.64
CA ARG A 38 11.22 -12.61 29.64
C ARG A 38 12.73 -12.67 29.41
N ALA A 39 13.31 -13.87 29.48
CA ALA A 39 14.73 -14.08 29.28
C ALA A 39 15.17 -13.29 28.03
N ARG A 40 16.14 -12.39 28.21
CA ARG A 40 16.61 -11.52 27.13
C ARG A 40 17.12 -12.43 26.01
N GLN A 41 16.43 -12.42 24.87
CA GLN A 41 16.84 -13.20 23.71
C GLN A 41 18.30 -12.83 23.34
N PRO A 42 19.18 -13.81 23.11
CA PRO A 42 20.56 -13.57 22.68
C PRO A 42 20.60 -12.68 21.42
N LYS A 43 21.60 -11.80 21.32
CA LYS A 43 21.77 -10.83 20.22
C LYS A 43 21.48 -11.38 18.80
N PRO A 44 21.93 -12.60 18.39
CA PRO A 44 21.71 -13.07 17.02
C PRO A 44 20.26 -13.43 16.68
N ARG A 45 19.39 -13.66 17.68
CA ARG A 45 17.98 -14.01 17.47
C ARG A 45 17.03 -12.83 17.65
N LYS A 46 17.57 -11.63 17.89
CA LYS A 46 16.76 -10.42 18.02
C LYS A 46 16.28 -9.96 16.64
N ARG A 47 14.98 -9.70 16.54
CA ARG A 47 14.38 -9.05 15.37
C ARG A 47 14.72 -7.56 15.42
N LEU A 48 15.83 -7.19 14.77
CA LEU A 48 16.36 -5.82 14.76
C LEU A 48 15.68 -4.94 13.72
N HIS A 49 15.17 -5.54 12.64
CA HIS A 49 14.49 -4.82 11.56
C HIS A 49 12.99 -4.82 11.79
N GLN A 50 12.39 -3.62 11.73
CA GLN A 50 10.94 -3.44 11.72
C GLN A 50 10.55 -2.80 10.38
N PRO A 51 10.22 -3.62 9.36
CA PRO A 51 9.67 -3.10 8.12
C PRO A 51 8.32 -2.44 8.40
N SER A 52 8.08 -1.26 7.82
CA SER A 52 6.76 -0.61 7.85
C SER A 52 5.92 -1.07 6.67
N CYS A 53 4.70 -1.56 6.92
CA CYS A 53 3.71 -1.86 5.90
C CYS A 53 2.48 -0.97 6.13
N ARG A 54 1.93 -0.38 5.06
CA ARG A 54 0.65 0.33 5.11
C ARG A 54 -0.42 -0.59 4.55
N MET A 55 -1.53 -0.68 5.25
CA MET A 55 -2.68 -1.50 4.90
C MET A 55 -3.94 -0.64 4.96
N ASN A 56 -4.91 -0.91 4.09
CA ASN A 56 -6.27 -0.40 4.28
C ASN A 56 -7.02 -1.20 5.36
N ASP A 57 -8.20 -0.73 5.77
CA ASP A 57 -8.96 -1.35 6.86
C ASP A 57 -9.35 -2.81 6.56
N ALA A 58 -9.71 -3.10 5.31
CA ALA A 58 -10.11 -4.44 4.89
C ALA A 58 -8.93 -5.43 4.91
N GLU A 59 -7.74 -5.00 4.46
CA GLU A 59 -6.50 -5.76 4.56
C GLU A 59 -6.13 -6.01 6.02
N TYR A 60 -6.21 -4.98 6.86
CA TYR A 60 -5.88 -5.08 8.28
C TYR A 60 -6.83 -6.03 9.03
N GLN A 61 -8.13 -5.99 8.70
CA GLN A 61 -9.12 -6.88 9.29
C GLN A 61 -8.88 -8.33 8.89
N ARG A 62 -8.74 -8.63 7.57
CA ARG A 62 -8.43 -9.99 7.09
C ARG A 62 -7.16 -10.55 7.74
N PHE A 63 -6.15 -9.72 7.87
CA PHE A 63 -4.90 -10.07 8.55
C PHE A 63 -5.10 -10.37 10.04
N THR A 64 -5.84 -9.52 10.75
CA THR A 64 -6.09 -9.69 12.20
C THR A 64 -6.91 -10.95 12.47
N ASP A 65 -7.91 -11.23 11.63
CA ASP A 65 -8.73 -12.45 11.72
C ASP A 65 -7.88 -13.71 11.50
N ALA A 66 -6.99 -13.70 10.50
CA ALA A 66 -6.07 -14.81 10.25
C ALA A 66 -5.10 -15.03 11.42
N ALA A 67 -4.56 -13.94 12.00
CA ALA A 67 -3.71 -14.02 13.18
C ALA A 67 -4.46 -14.62 14.39
N ALA A 68 -5.71 -14.20 14.60
CA ALA A 68 -6.57 -14.72 15.66
C ALA A 68 -6.89 -16.22 15.46
N GLN A 69 -7.20 -16.64 14.23
CA GLN A 69 -7.41 -18.05 13.88
C GLN A 69 -6.17 -18.90 14.15
N CYS A 70 -4.97 -18.37 13.89
CA CYS A 70 -3.72 -19.03 14.21
C CYS A 70 -3.28 -18.89 15.67
N GLN A 71 -4.07 -18.24 16.53
CA GLN A 71 -3.74 -17.96 17.94
C GLN A 71 -2.39 -17.22 18.10
N MET A 72 -2.06 -16.36 17.14
CA MET A 72 -0.83 -15.59 17.10
C MET A 72 -1.11 -14.10 17.31
N THR A 73 -0.11 -13.36 17.80
CA THR A 73 -0.16 -11.90 17.69
C THR A 73 0.02 -11.49 16.24
N ASN A 74 -0.58 -10.37 15.84
CA ASN A 74 -0.44 -9.79 14.51
C ASN A 74 1.03 -9.76 14.03
N ALA A 75 1.96 -9.27 14.86
CA ALA A 75 3.38 -9.23 14.52
C ALA A 75 4.04 -10.62 14.39
N ALA A 76 3.62 -11.61 15.19
CA ALA A 76 4.12 -12.98 15.10
C ALA A 76 3.62 -13.66 13.81
N PHE A 77 2.35 -13.47 13.49
CA PHE A 77 1.74 -13.99 12.27
C PHE A 77 2.41 -13.39 11.02
N LEU A 78 2.59 -12.07 10.95
CA LEU A 78 3.28 -11.43 9.82
C LEU A 78 4.67 -12.01 9.60
N ALA A 79 5.45 -12.13 10.66
CA ALA A 79 6.80 -12.65 10.53
C ALA A 79 6.82 -14.13 10.14
N TYR A 80 5.87 -14.94 10.63
CA TYR A 80 5.73 -16.33 10.21
C TYR A 80 5.34 -16.44 8.74
N ALA A 81 4.34 -15.66 8.29
CA ALA A 81 3.87 -15.64 6.92
C ALA A 81 4.97 -15.19 5.95
N VAL A 82 5.70 -14.12 6.29
CA VAL A 82 6.83 -13.61 5.49
C VAL A 82 7.98 -14.62 5.45
N ASP A 83 8.35 -15.24 6.60
CA ASP A 83 9.39 -16.27 6.62
C ASP A 83 8.99 -17.50 5.80
N LYS A 84 7.72 -17.93 5.88
CA LYS A 84 7.19 -19.04 5.08
C LYS A 84 7.21 -18.73 3.58
N ALA A 85 6.75 -17.55 3.17
CA ALA A 85 6.77 -17.11 1.78
C ALA A 85 8.20 -16.97 1.25
N ALA A 86 9.12 -16.47 2.06
CA ALA A 86 10.53 -16.36 1.68
C ALA A 86 11.22 -17.72 1.53
N ARG A 87 10.83 -18.73 2.31
CA ARG A 87 11.35 -20.11 2.17
C ARG A 87 10.84 -20.79 0.91
N ASP A 88 9.60 -20.52 0.51
CA ASP A 88 9.00 -21.05 -0.71
C ASP A 88 8.93 -19.96 -1.80
N LEU A 89 10.10 -19.42 -2.14
CA LEU A 89 10.22 -18.26 -3.02
C LEU A 89 9.73 -18.55 -4.44
N THR A 90 10.02 -19.75 -4.97
CA THR A 90 9.61 -20.13 -6.33
C THR A 90 8.10 -20.12 -6.47
N ARG A 91 7.39 -20.73 -5.51
CA ARG A 91 5.92 -20.74 -5.49
C ARG A 91 5.35 -19.33 -5.30
N THR A 92 5.89 -18.58 -4.35
CA THR A 92 5.44 -17.22 -4.07
C THR A 92 5.62 -16.30 -5.28
N ALA A 93 6.76 -16.42 -5.99
CA ALA A 93 7.02 -15.65 -7.20
C ALA A 93 6.04 -16.00 -8.33
N ALA A 94 5.72 -17.28 -8.50
CA ALA A 94 4.73 -17.71 -9.49
C ALA A 94 3.33 -17.17 -9.16
N GLU A 95 2.88 -17.28 -7.90
CA GLU A 95 1.57 -16.76 -7.47
C GLU A 95 1.47 -15.23 -7.72
N ILE A 96 2.51 -14.46 -7.36
CA ILE A 96 2.55 -13.01 -7.63
C ILE A 96 2.54 -12.70 -9.13
N ALA A 97 3.25 -13.48 -9.95
CA ALA A 97 3.28 -13.28 -11.40
C ALA A 97 1.89 -13.52 -12.01
N THR A 98 1.24 -14.61 -11.65
CA THR A 98 -0.11 -14.94 -12.13
C THR A 98 -1.13 -13.88 -11.75
N GLU A 99 -1.11 -13.36 -10.51
CA GLU A 99 -2.02 -12.27 -10.11
C GLU A 99 -1.83 -11.00 -10.96
N ARG A 100 -0.58 -10.67 -11.31
CA ARG A 100 -0.26 -9.50 -12.14
C ARG A 100 -0.71 -9.68 -13.58
N GLU A 101 -0.51 -10.87 -14.14
CA GLU A 101 -0.96 -11.21 -15.50
C GLU A 101 -2.48 -11.00 -15.65
N VAL A 102 -3.27 -11.48 -14.67
CA VAL A 102 -4.73 -11.29 -14.69
C VAL A 102 -5.12 -9.80 -14.65
N LEU A 103 -4.43 -8.99 -13.85
CA LEU A 103 -4.70 -7.55 -13.79
C LEU A 103 -4.36 -6.86 -15.12
N ASP A 104 -3.24 -7.22 -15.73
CA ASP A 104 -2.82 -6.69 -17.02
C ASP A 104 -3.82 -7.04 -18.12
N GLU A 105 -4.37 -8.25 -18.12
CA GLU A 105 -5.44 -8.66 -19.03
C GLU A 105 -6.71 -7.82 -18.88
N VAL A 106 -7.13 -7.54 -17.64
CA VAL A 106 -8.30 -6.70 -17.37
C VAL A 106 -8.07 -5.26 -17.88
N PHE A 107 -6.87 -4.70 -17.65
CA PHE A 107 -6.54 -3.37 -18.15
C PHE A 107 -6.45 -3.33 -19.68
N ALA A 108 -5.92 -4.37 -20.31
CA ALA A 108 -5.92 -4.52 -21.76
C ALA A 108 -7.37 -4.50 -22.28
N ALA A 109 -8.24 -5.36 -21.75
CA ALA A 109 -9.65 -5.43 -22.13
C ALA A 109 -10.36 -4.06 -21.99
N ARG A 110 -10.14 -3.36 -20.87
CA ARG A 110 -10.67 -2.00 -20.65
C ARG A 110 -10.18 -1.01 -21.71
N ARG A 111 -8.91 -1.08 -22.12
CA ARG A 111 -8.34 -0.23 -23.18
C ARG A 111 -8.97 -0.54 -24.54
N HIS A 112 -9.21 -1.82 -24.85
CA HIS A 112 -9.93 -2.22 -26.07
C HIS A 112 -11.34 -1.62 -26.10
N LEU A 113 -12.08 -1.72 -24.99
CA LEU A 113 -13.41 -1.16 -24.88
C LEU A 113 -13.41 0.38 -25.02
N GLY A 114 -12.42 1.06 -24.45
CA GLY A 114 -12.25 2.51 -24.63
C GLY A 114 -12.06 2.91 -26.09
N ARG A 115 -11.32 2.12 -26.89
CA ARG A 115 -11.18 2.37 -28.34
C ARG A 115 -12.49 2.18 -29.08
N ILE A 116 -13.23 1.11 -28.78
CA ILE A 116 -14.55 0.84 -29.38
C ILE A 116 -15.52 1.98 -29.07
N HIS A 117 -15.53 2.46 -27.82
CA HIS A 117 -16.33 3.60 -27.42
C HIS A 117 -15.95 4.88 -28.20
N GLY A 118 -14.65 5.14 -28.37
CA GLY A 118 -14.16 6.26 -29.17
C GLY A 118 -14.62 6.21 -30.62
N LEU A 119 -14.67 5.02 -31.23
CA LEU A 119 -15.19 4.82 -32.59
C LEU A 119 -16.70 5.08 -32.65
N PHE A 120 -17.45 4.57 -31.68
CA PHE A 120 -18.89 4.82 -31.59
C PHE A 120 -19.19 6.32 -31.48
N ASN A 121 -18.44 7.05 -30.66
CA ASN A 121 -18.60 8.49 -30.51
C ASN A 121 -18.32 9.24 -31.82
N GLN A 122 -17.35 8.77 -32.62
CA GLN A 122 -17.09 9.32 -33.94
C GLN A 122 -18.24 9.05 -34.92
N VAL A 123 -18.80 7.83 -34.93
CA VAL A 123 -19.96 7.49 -35.76
C VAL A 123 -21.17 8.34 -35.36
N ALA A 124 -21.46 8.45 -34.06
CA ALA A 124 -22.53 9.28 -33.54
C ALA A 124 -22.34 10.75 -33.96
N LYS A 125 -21.12 11.28 -33.87
CA LYS A 125 -20.80 12.64 -34.32
C LYS A 125 -21.06 12.80 -35.82
N ALA A 126 -20.60 11.88 -36.67
CA ALA A 126 -20.79 11.94 -38.11
C ALA A 126 -22.28 11.97 -38.50
N LEU A 127 -23.08 11.11 -37.85
CA LEU A 127 -24.53 11.06 -38.02
C LEU A 127 -25.22 12.34 -37.53
N ASN A 128 -24.85 12.83 -36.35
CA ASN A 128 -25.42 14.05 -35.75
C ASN A 128 -25.01 15.33 -36.49
N SER A 129 -23.90 15.31 -37.22
CA SER A 129 -23.45 16.44 -38.05
C SER A 129 -24.00 16.41 -39.48
N GLY A 130 -24.84 15.43 -39.85
CA GLY A 130 -25.35 15.28 -41.22
C GLY A 130 -24.27 14.96 -42.26
N GLY A 131 -23.13 14.41 -41.86
CA GLY A 131 -21.94 14.27 -42.69
C GLY A 131 -21.90 12.98 -43.52
N THR A 132 -21.76 13.11 -44.84
CA THR A 132 -21.47 12.00 -45.77
C THR A 132 -20.16 11.31 -45.39
N PRO A 133 -20.11 9.97 -45.29
CA PRO A 133 -18.85 9.26 -45.04
C PRO A 133 -17.86 9.49 -46.21
N PRO A 134 -16.55 9.64 -45.94
CA PRO A 134 -15.57 9.80 -47.01
C PRO A 134 -15.52 8.53 -47.87
N THR A 135 -15.99 8.63 -49.11
CA THR A 135 -15.91 7.56 -50.11
C THR A 135 -14.46 7.32 -50.51
N PRO A 136 -13.94 6.07 -50.48
CA PRO A 136 -12.61 5.79 -50.99
C PRO A 136 -12.57 6.06 -52.50
N CYS A 137 -11.67 6.97 -52.89
CA CYS A 137 -11.32 7.25 -54.28
C CYS A 137 -10.96 5.93 -54.97
N SER A 138 -11.84 5.47 -55.86
CA SER A 138 -11.52 4.36 -56.76
C SER A 138 -10.48 4.85 -57.77
N PRO A 139 -9.44 4.06 -58.09
CA PRO A 139 -8.44 4.47 -59.07
C PRO A 139 -9.10 4.45 -60.45
N THR A 140 -9.50 5.62 -60.94
CA THR A 140 -9.93 5.78 -62.32
C THR A 140 -8.73 5.55 -63.23
N GLY A 141 -8.63 4.33 -63.75
CA GLY A 141 -7.80 4.05 -64.91
C GLY A 141 -8.18 5.00 -66.04
N THR A 142 -7.20 5.74 -66.54
CA THR A 142 -7.29 6.42 -67.83
C THR A 142 -6.18 5.88 -68.71
N VAL A 143 -6.55 4.94 -69.56
CA VAL A 143 -5.82 4.62 -70.79
C VAL A 143 -5.88 5.86 -71.67
N ALA A 144 -4.72 6.44 -71.99
CA ALA A 144 -4.58 7.39 -73.09
C ALA A 144 -3.31 7.04 -73.87
N ALA A 145 -3.54 6.42 -75.01
CA ALA A 145 -2.54 6.17 -76.05
C ALA A 145 -1.81 7.46 -76.45
N ARG A 146 -0.49 7.37 -76.60
CA ARG A 146 0.27 8.25 -77.50
C ARG A 146 1.31 7.42 -78.25
N HIS A 147 0.97 7.20 -79.50
CA HIS A 147 1.85 6.83 -80.59
C HIS A 147 2.82 8.01 -80.83
N ASP A 148 4.12 7.75 -80.88
CA ASP A 148 4.99 8.46 -81.83
C ASP A 148 6.26 7.65 -82.14
N PRO A 149 6.67 7.55 -83.41
CA PRO A 149 7.79 6.76 -83.88
C PRO A 149 9.07 7.60 -83.93
N SER A 150 10.23 6.97 -83.76
CA SER A 150 11.55 7.33 -84.35
C SER A 150 12.67 6.69 -83.54
N ASN A 151 13.35 5.69 -84.08
CA ASN A 151 14.72 5.84 -84.62
C ASN A 151 15.17 4.51 -85.29
N PRO A 152 16.07 4.55 -86.29
CA PRO A 152 16.29 3.51 -87.28
C PRO A 152 17.06 2.27 -86.77
#